data_AF-A0A433SYE4-F1
#
_entry.id   AF-A0A433SYE4-F1
#
_cell.length_a   1.000
_cell.length_b   1.000
_cell.length_c   1.000
_cell.angle_alpha   90.00
_cell.angle_beta   90.00
_cell.angle_gamma   90.00
#
_symmetry.space_group_name_H-M   'P 1'
#
loop_
_entity.id
_entity.type
_entity.pdbx_description
1 polymer ?
#
loop_
_entity_poly.entity_id
_entity_poly.type
_entity_poly.pdbx_seq_one_letter_code
_entity_poly.pdbx_strand_id
1 'polypeptide(L)'
;MERGEMVAGLAEQFMTNWTSDVFRDRCVAQIDTVRSETHPNIDSEDKVEKFLASHSSKELEEFIFSKSKTREDYVSLIAEMLMMLRQHAGKPSVNASVLEGASPEVLEAAGISRNGLDQIDRGGANGGAGHQ
;
A
#
# COMPACT_ATOMS: atom_id res chain seq x y z
N MET A 1 -2.37 -8.93 42.95
CA MET A 1 -2.00 -9.33 41.58
C MET A 1 -3.27 -9.25 40.76
N GLU A 2 -3.64 -8.09 40.21
CA GLU A 2 -5.01 -7.94 39.73
C GLU A 2 -5.20 -6.91 38.60
N ARG A 3 -5.93 -7.34 37.57
CA ARG A 3 -6.54 -6.63 36.43
C ARG A 3 -5.71 -6.26 35.20
N GLY A 4 -4.47 -5.81 35.31
CA GLY A 4 -3.68 -5.41 34.13
C GLY A 4 -3.29 -6.59 33.23
N GLU A 5 -2.76 -7.65 33.84
CA GLU A 5 -2.22 -8.82 33.14
C GLU A 5 -3.28 -9.72 32.48
N MET A 6 -4.50 -9.78 33.04
CA MET A 6 -5.60 -10.56 32.45
C MET A 6 -6.12 -9.97 31.13
N VAL A 7 -6.10 -8.64 30.98
CA VAL A 7 -6.56 -7.97 29.74
C VAL A 7 -5.51 -8.08 28.63
N ALA A 8 -4.22 -8.00 28.98
CA ALA A 8 -3.12 -8.26 28.05
C ALA A 8 -3.14 -9.70 27.54
N GLY A 9 -3.30 -10.69 28.43
CA GLY A 9 -3.42 -12.10 28.05
C GLY A 9 -4.61 -12.38 27.12
N LEU A 10 -5.75 -11.71 27.32
CA LEU A 10 -6.91 -11.83 26.44
C LEU A 10 -6.67 -11.18 25.06
N ALA A 11 -6.03 -10.01 25.04
CA ALA A 11 -5.67 -9.30 23.80
C ALA A 11 -4.61 -10.07 23.00
N GLU A 12 -3.62 -10.66 23.67
CA GLU A 12 -2.62 -11.57 23.07
C GLU A 12 -3.29 -12.84 22.54
N GLN A 13 -4.25 -13.41 23.27
CA GLN A 13 -5.01 -14.58 22.82
C GLN A 13 -5.93 -14.26 21.61
N PHE A 14 -6.44 -13.02 21.53
CA PHE A 14 -7.13 -12.52 20.34
C PHE A 14 -6.19 -12.27 19.14
N MET A 15 -4.94 -11.85 19.39
CA MET A 15 -3.92 -11.62 18.35
C MET A 15 -3.17 -12.89 17.90
N THR A 16 -3.36 -14.00 18.60
CA THR A 16 -2.75 -15.31 18.27
C THR A 16 -3.68 -16.20 17.45
N ASN A 17 -5.00 -16.01 17.54
CA ASN A 17 -5.95 -16.75 16.70
C ASN A 17 -6.06 -16.12 15.30
N TRP A 18 -5.10 -16.44 14.44
CA TRP A 18 -4.99 -15.91 13.08
C TRP A 18 -6.16 -16.29 12.16
N THR A 19 -6.94 -17.31 12.50
CA THR A 19 -8.14 -17.70 11.75
C THR A 19 -9.40 -16.94 12.18
N SER A 20 -9.30 -16.09 13.21
CA SER A 20 -10.40 -15.23 13.67
C SER A 20 -10.76 -14.17 12.64
N ASP A 21 -12.05 -13.92 12.47
CA ASP A 21 -12.57 -12.85 11.60
C ASP A 21 -11.98 -11.48 11.98
N VAL A 22 -11.78 -11.21 13.27
CA VAL A 22 -11.19 -9.94 13.74
C VAL A 22 -9.75 -9.76 13.24
N PHE A 23 -8.97 -10.85 13.20
CA PHE A 23 -7.58 -10.79 12.71
C PHE A 23 -7.57 -10.60 11.20
N ARG A 24 -8.42 -11.34 10.49
CA ARG A 24 -8.54 -11.27 9.04
C ARG A 24 -9.06 -9.92 8.56
N ASP A 25 -10.06 -9.35 9.23
CA ASP A 25 -10.56 -8.00 8.95
C ASP A 25 -9.47 -6.93 9.08
N ARG A 26 -8.56 -7.08 10.06
CA ARG A 26 -7.40 -6.18 10.17
C ARG A 26 -6.42 -6.34 9.01
N CYS A 27 -6.24 -7.55 8.48
CA CYS A 27 -5.43 -7.78 7.28
C CYS A 27 -6.10 -7.16 6.05
N VAL A 28 -7.42 -7.33 5.87
CA VAL A 28 -8.19 -6.67 4.80
C VAL A 28 -8.05 -5.15 4.87
N ALA A 29 -8.21 -4.55 6.06
CA ALA A 29 -8.07 -3.11 6.24
C ALA A 29 -6.66 -2.59 5.86
N GLN A 30 -5.60 -3.36 6.12
CA GLN A 30 -4.25 -3.02 5.69
C GLN A 30 -4.10 -3.09 4.17
N ILE A 31 -4.70 -4.09 3.53
CA ILE A 31 -4.72 -4.22 2.07
C ILE A 31 -5.45 -3.03 1.45
N ASP A 32 -6.62 -2.65 1.97
CA ASP A 32 -7.37 -1.47 1.51
C ASP A 32 -6.57 -0.18 1.67
N THR A 33 -5.90 -0.01 2.82
CA THR A 33 -5.04 1.15 3.07
C THR A 33 -3.99 1.28 1.97
N VAL A 34 -3.20 0.22 1.74
CA VAL A 34 -2.12 0.26 0.75
C VAL A 34 -2.67 0.44 -0.67
N ARG A 35 -3.77 -0.22 -1.01
CA ARG A 35 -4.41 -0.04 -2.33
C ARG A 35 -4.90 1.38 -2.56
N SER A 36 -5.43 2.03 -1.53
CA SER A 36 -5.85 3.42 -1.60
C SER A 36 -4.66 4.39 -1.73
N GLU A 37 -3.47 3.99 -1.28
CA GLU A 37 -2.24 4.78 -1.44
C GLU A 37 -1.66 4.57 -2.86
N THR A 38 -1.62 3.33 -3.33
CA THR A 38 -0.86 2.95 -4.52
C THR A 38 -1.67 2.93 -5.81
N HIS A 39 -3.01 2.93 -5.73
CA HIS A 39 -3.93 3.04 -6.86
C HIS A 39 -3.61 2.07 -8.03
N PRO A 40 -3.61 0.74 -7.79
CA PRO A 40 -3.26 -0.24 -8.80
C PRO A 40 -4.16 -0.15 -10.04
N ASN A 41 -3.56 -0.17 -11.23
CA ASN A 41 -4.26 -0.02 -12.50
C ASN A 41 -4.68 -1.37 -13.11
N ILE A 42 -5.99 -1.53 -13.36
CA ILE A 42 -6.57 -2.74 -13.98
C ILE A 42 -6.16 -2.94 -15.45
N ASP A 43 -5.82 -1.85 -16.13
CA ASP A 43 -5.38 -1.85 -17.53
C ASP A 43 -3.86 -1.94 -17.67
N SER A 44 -3.14 -2.19 -16.57
CA SER A 44 -1.68 -2.36 -16.60
C SER A 44 -1.26 -3.57 -17.44
N GLU A 45 -0.12 -3.43 -18.13
CA GLU A 45 0.56 -4.54 -18.82
C GLU A 45 1.26 -5.47 -17.83
N ASP A 46 1.56 -4.99 -16.61
CA ASP A 46 2.09 -5.79 -15.53
C ASP A 46 1.01 -6.74 -14.99
N LYS A 47 1.27 -8.04 -15.12
CA LYS A 47 0.32 -9.09 -14.73
C LYS A 47 0.02 -9.08 -13.22
N VAL A 48 0.98 -8.65 -12.40
CA VAL A 48 0.85 -8.61 -10.95
C VAL A 48 -0.02 -7.41 -10.55
N GLU A 49 0.26 -6.22 -11.06
CA GLU A 49 -0.57 -5.03 -10.87
C GLU A 49 -1.99 -5.27 -11.33
N LYS A 50 -2.18 -5.85 -12.52
CA LYS A 50 -3.50 -6.18 -13.05
C LYS A 50 -4.26 -7.13 -12.14
N PHE A 51 -3.60 -8.17 -11.62
CA PHE A 51 -4.21 -9.11 -10.68
C PHE A 51 -4.60 -8.41 -9.37
N LEU A 52 -3.74 -7.55 -8.84
CA LEU A 52 -3.98 -6.81 -7.59
C LEU A 52 -5.08 -5.74 -7.76
N ALA A 53 -5.23 -5.17 -8.96
CA ALA A 53 -6.27 -4.23 -9.31
C ALA A 53 -7.63 -4.92 -9.51
N SER A 54 -7.65 -6.12 -10.12
CA SER A 54 -8.88 -6.79 -10.55
C SER A 54 -9.67 -7.47 -9.43
N HIS A 55 -9.09 -7.63 -8.24
CA HIS A 55 -9.73 -8.29 -7.10
C HIS A 55 -9.96 -7.30 -5.96
N SER A 56 -11.01 -7.48 -5.16
CA SER A 56 -11.22 -6.72 -3.93
C SER A 56 -10.23 -7.10 -2.83
N SER A 57 -10.08 -6.24 -1.82
CA SER A 57 -9.12 -6.44 -0.73
C SER A 57 -9.46 -7.69 0.09
N LYS A 58 -10.76 -7.99 0.17
CA LYS A 58 -11.28 -9.21 0.77
C LYS A 58 -10.94 -10.44 -0.07
N GLU A 59 -11.17 -10.42 -1.38
CA GLU A 59 -10.84 -11.56 -2.25
C GLU A 59 -9.34 -11.89 -2.25
N LEU A 60 -8.49 -10.85 -2.21
CA LEU A 60 -7.04 -11.00 -2.09
C LEU A 60 -6.63 -11.63 -0.75
N GLU A 61 -7.24 -11.19 0.36
CA GLU A 61 -7.03 -11.79 1.67
C GLU A 61 -7.51 -13.24 1.71
N GLU A 62 -8.70 -13.54 1.18
CA GLU A 62 -9.28 -14.89 1.13
C GLU A 62 -8.40 -15.84 0.32
N PHE A 63 -7.84 -15.36 -0.80
CA PHE A 63 -6.87 -16.12 -1.59
C PHE A 63 -5.65 -16.50 -0.75
N ILE A 64 -5.06 -15.53 -0.03
CA ILE A 64 -3.89 -15.79 0.82
C ILE A 64 -4.26 -16.71 1.98
N PHE A 65 -5.39 -16.48 2.64
CA PHE A 65 -5.88 -17.32 3.73
C PHE A 65 -6.05 -18.78 3.29
N SER A 66 -6.63 -19.01 2.11
CA SER A 66 -6.83 -20.36 1.55
C SER A 66 -5.51 -21.09 1.23
N LYS A 67 -4.45 -20.35 0.91
CA LYS A 67 -3.10 -20.88 0.67
C LYS A 67 -2.35 -21.15 1.96
N SER A 68 -2.73 -20.47 3.03
CA SER A 68 -1.97 -20.42 4.26
C SER A 68 -2.19 -21.64 5.14
N LYS A 69 -1.11 -22.26 5.59
CA LYS A 69 -1.18 -23.43 6.51
C LYS A 69 -0.92 -23.06 7.96
N THR A 70 -0.21 -21.96 8.19
CA THR A 70 0.17 -21.47 9.51
C THR A 70 -0.02 -19.96 9.57
N ARG A 71 -0.05 -19.42 10.79
CA ARG A 71 -0.07 -17.98 11.03
C ARG A 71 1.11 -17.26 10.36
N GLU A 72 2.30 -17.84 10.45
CA GLU A 72 3.52 -17.25 9.92
C GLU A 72 3.49 -17.18 8.40
N ASP A 73 3.00 -18.25 7.75
CA ASP A 73 2.79 -18.31 6.31
C ASP A 73 1.76 -17.26 5.85
N TYR A 74 0.63 -17.17 6.56
CA TYR A 74 -0.41 -16.17 6.31
C TYR A 74 0.13 -14.74 6.42
N VAL A 75 0.80 -14.41 7.52
CA VAL A 75 1.34 -13.06 7.73
C VAL A 75 2.44 -12.74 6.71
N SER A 76 3.28 -13.72 6.35
CA SER A 76 4.34 -13.53 5.35
C SER A 76 3.78 -13.27 3.95
N LEU A 77 2.76 -14.04 3.53
CA LEU A 77 2.10 -13.85 2.24
C LEU A 77 1.33 -12.52 2.17
N ILE A 78 0.67 -12.11 3.27
CA ILE A 78 0.07 -10.77 3.37
C ILE A 78 1.15 -9.70 3.20
N ALA A 79 2.28 -9.81 3.91
CA ALA A 79 3.36 -8.84 3.81
C ALA A 79 3.95 -8.76 2.39
N GLU A 80 4.18 -9.89 1.73
CA GLU A 80 4.64 -9.96 0.35
C GLU A 80 3.66 -9.28 -0.61
N MET A 81 2.35 -9.52 -0.45
CA MET A 81 1.34 -8.86 -1.26
C MET A 81 1.31 -7.34 -1.05
N LEU A 82 1.44 -6.87 0.19
CA LEU A 82 1.54 -5.44 0.46
C LEU A 82 2.82 -4.83 -0.13
N MET A 83 3.91 -5.59 -0.26
CA MET A 83 5.12 -5.14 -0.98
C MET A 83 4.87 -5.08 -2.49
N MET A 84 4.26 -6.11 -3.07
CA MET A 84 3.90 -6.13 -4.49
C MET A 84 2.97 -4.95 -4.85
N LEU A 85 1.98 -4.65 -4.00
CA LEU A 85 1.12 -3.48 -4.16
C LEU A 85 1.90 -2.16 -4.14
N ARG A 86 3.02 -2.05 -3.43
CA ARG A 86 3.83 -0.82 -3.41
C ARG A 86 4.85 -0.74 -4.54
N GLN A 87 5.28 -1.89 -5.06
CA GLN A 87 6.29 -1.97 -6.11
C GLN A 87 5.70 -1.90 -7.51
N HIS A 88 4.54 -2.55 -7.72
CA HIS A 88 3.93 -2.71 -9.03
C HIS A 88 2.78 -1.74 -9.29
N ALA A 89 2.07 -1.29 -8.26
CA ALA A 89 1.00 -0.31 -8.46
C ALA A 89 1.58 1.08 -8.69
N GLY A 90 1.07 1.75 -9.73
CA GLY A 90 1.58 3.00 -10.29
C GLY A 90 1.85 4.15 -9.32
N LYS A 91 2.99 4.10 -8.65
CA LYS A 91 3.95 5.16 -8.30
C LYS A 91 4.91 4.55 -7.29
N PRO A 92 6.25 4.61 -7.47
CA PRO A 92 7.14 4.36 -6.36
C PRO A 92 6.79 5.40 -5.29
N SER A 93 6.16 4.96 -4.20
CA SER A 93 5.99 5.78 -3.00
C SER A 93 7.36 5.87 -2.34
N VAL A 94 8.29 6.58 -2.99
CA VAL A 94 9.48 7.08 -2.32
C VAL A 94 8.93 8.10 -1.35
N ASN A 95 8.95 7.75 -0.06
CA ASN A 95 8.58 8.67 1.01
C ASN A 95 9.33 9.99 0.75
N ALA A 96 8.60 11.06 0.41
CA ALA A 96 9.23 12.36 0.10
C ALA A 96 10.09 12.86 1.27
N SER A 97 9.78 12.44 2.50
CA SER A 97 10.56 12.69 3.71
C SER A 97 11.96 12.03 3.75
N VAL A 98 12.23 11.01 2.92
CA VAL A 98 13.57 10.42 2.73
C VAL A 98 14.41 11.23 1.72
N LEU A 99 13.76 11.95 0.81
CA LEU A 99 14.41 12.69 -0.27
C LEU A 99 14.77 14.14 0.11
N GLU A 100 14.19 14.70 1.18
CA GLU A 100 14.53 16.05 1.66
C GLU A 100 15.99 16.20 2.14
N GLY A 101 16.72 15.09 2.33
CA GLY A 101 18.15 15.08 2.68
C GLY A 101 19.08 14.51 1.62
N ALA A 102 18.60 14.13 0.43
CA ALA A 102 19.40 13.45 -0.57
C ALA A 102 20.13 14.45 -1.49
N SER A 103 21.46 14.34 -1.58
CA SER A 103 22.26 15.12 -2.50
C SER A 103 21.86 14.90 -3.97
N PRO A 104 21.94 15.94 -4.82
CA PRO A 104 21.47 15.90 -6.21
C PRO A 104 22.08 14.77 -7.06
N GLU A 105 23.32 14.35 -6.78
CA GLU A 105 23.96 13.22 -7.46
C GLU A 105 23.25 11.88 -7.24
N VAL A 106 22.63 11.66 -6.07
CA VAL A 106 21.91 10.41 -5.76
C VAL A 106 20.58 10.34 -6.51
N LEU A 107 19.96 11.50 -6.76
CA LEU A 107 18.70 11.62 -7.50
C LEU A 107 18.90 11.36 -9.00
N GLU A 108 20.02 11.81 -9.56
CA GLU A 108 20.39 11.53 -10.95
C GLU A 108 20.77 10.06 -11.17
N ALA A 109 21.52 9.45 -10.25
CA ALA A 109 21.87 8.03 -10.31
C ALA A 109 20.64 7.10 -10.22
N ALA A 110 19.56 7.56 -9.57
CA ALA A 110 18.29 6.85 -9.47
C ALA A 110 17.35 7.06 -10.69
N GLY A 111 17.77 7.82 -11.70
CA GLY A 111 16.98 8.04 -12.92
C GLY A 111 15.74 8.91 -12.71
N ILE A 112 15.66 9.66 -11.61
CA ILE A 112 14.56 10.57 -11.31
C ILE A 112 14.76 11.86 -12.10
N SER A 113 14.26 11.88 -13.34
CA SER A 113 14.29 13.09 -14.16
C SER A 113 13.38 14.17 -13.55
N ARG A 114 13.95 15.36 -13.33
CA ARG A 114 13.31 16.59 -12.81
C ARG A 114 12.05 17.06 -13.56
N ASN A 115 11.64 16.41 -14.63
CA ASN A 115 10.49 16.79 -15.47
C ASN A 115 9.11 16.46 -14.87
N GLY A 116 9.02 15.76 -13.73
CA GLY A 116 7.74 15.39 -13.11
C GLY A 116 7.14 16.40 -12.14
N LEU A 117 7.87 17.47 -11.78
CA LEU A 117 7.46 18.44 -10.76
C LEU A 117 6.84 19.74 -11.30
N ASP A 118 6.80 19.94 -12.62
CA ASP A 118 6.28 21.15 -13.28
C ASP A 118 4.83 20.99 -13.81
N GLN A 119 3.98 20.18 -13.16
CA GLN A 119 2.58 20.04 -13.57
C GLN A 119 1.56 20.18 -12.44
N ILE A 120 1.99 20.62 -11.26
CA ILE A 120 1.12 20.82 -10.09
C ILE A 120 0.91 22.29 -9.71
N ASP A 121 1.43 23.25 -10.50
CA ASP A 121 1.25 24.69 -10.27
C ASP A 121 0.75 25.43 -11.54
N ARG A 122 -0.35 24.95 -12.13
CA ARG A 122 -1.19 25.79 -13.03
C ARG A 122 -2.67 25.50 -12.82
N GLY A 123 -3.10 25.61 -11.58
CA GLY A 123 -4.50 25.55 -11.17
C GLY A 123 -4.95 26.84 -10.49
N GLY A 124 -4.85 27.99 -11.18
CA GLY A 124 -5.54 29.19 -10.73
C GLY A 124 -4.91 30.52 -11.13
N ALA A 125 -5.41 31.15 -12.20
CA ALA A 125 -5.64 32.60 -12.31
C ALA A 125 -6.14 32.99 -13.72
N ASN A 126 -7.45 33.19 -13.82
CA ASN A 126 -8.12 34.40 -14.34
C ASN A 126 -7.57 35.19 -15.56
N GLY A 127 -8.50 35.56 -16.45
CA GLY A 127 -8.38 36.64 -17.46
C GLY A 127 -7.89 36.14 -18.82
N GLY A 128 -8.54 36.36 -19.97
CA GLY A 128 -9.30 37.52 -20.40
C GLY A 128 -8.68 38.01 -21.73
N ALA A 129 -9.53 38.37 -22.70
CA ALA A 129 -9.22 38.89 -24.04
C ALA A 129 -8.61 37.87 -25.04
N GLY A 130 -9.02 37.77 -26.30
CA GLY A 130 -9.70 38.74 -27.15
C GLY A 130 -8.83 39.03 -28.37
N HIS A 131 -9.48 39.14 -29.53
CA HIS A 131 -9.02 39.65 -30.82
C HIS A 131 -8.33 38.71 -31.83
N GLN A 132 -9.13 38.44 -32.88
CA GLN A 132 -8.87 38.61 -34.32
C GLN A 132 -7.66 37.92 -34.95
#